data_AF-A0A1A9RR82-F1
#
_entry.id   AF-A0A1A9RR82-F1
#
_cell.length_a   1.000
_cell.length_b   1.000
_cell.length_c   1.000
_cell.angle_alpha   90.00
_cell.angle_beta   90.00
_cell.angle_gamma   90.00
#
_symmetry.space_group_name_H-M   'P 1'
#
loop_
_entity.id
_entity.type
_entity.pdbx_description
1 polymer ?
#
loop_
_entity_poly.entity_id
_entity_poly.type
_entity_poly.pdbx_seq_one_letter_code
_entity_poly.pdbx_strand_id
1 'polypeptide(L)'
;MPCFMLLEILAENPDSPALQAELEHYLTPVVLNEPGIGQFTLNRDFASFEGHADWLGQEVHILLDVDAGHEESANQALALLRRLHSQAAEFDRRWRRFAAEQLLEDAVNWQEETDEPVVPPESLDAEAFARCIELSELALQENGFTAYYDDGDLFFGHVILVEGGQDGEPDDAYIAG
;
A
#
# COMPACT_ATOMS: atom_id res chain seq x y z
N MET A 1 -36.09 19.40 -9.86
CA MET A 1 -34.81 19.60 -9.15
C MET A 1 -34.44 21.06 -9.32
N PRO A 2 -34.13 21.81 -8.25
CA PRO A 2 -33.59 23.15 -8.41
C PRO A 2 -32.19 23.06 -9.05
N CYS A 3 -31.92 23.97 -9.98
CA CYS A 3 -30.62 24.13 -10.62
C CYS A 3 -30.03 25.44 -10.10
N PHE A 4 -28.82 25.41 -9.54
CA PHE A 4 -28.13 26.57 -9.00
C PHE A 4 -27.03 27.02 -9.97
N MET A 5 -26.80 28.34 -10.07
CA MET A 5 -25.75 28.94 -10.88
C MET A 5 -24.99 29.95 -10.01
N LEU A 6 -23.66 29.84 -9.96
CA LEU A 6 -22.81 30.83 -9.32
C LEU A 6 -22.85 32.12 -10.15
N LEU A 7 -23.35 33.21 -9.57
CA LEU A 7 -23.47 34.50 -10.25
C LEU A 7 -22.28 35.42 -9.96
N GLU A 8 -21.89 35.54 -8.69
CA GLU A 8 -20.75 36.35 -8.26
C GLU A 8 -20.15 35.83 -6.94
N ILE A 9 -18.88 36.11 -6.72
CA ILE A 9 -18.19 35.91 -5.45
C ILE A 9 -18.10 37.29 -4.79
N LEU A 10 -18.73 37.45 -3.62
CA LEU A 10 -18.80 38.73 -2.90
C LEU A 10 -17.47 39.11 -2.22
N ALA A 11 -16.74 38.12 -1.71
CA ALA A 11 -15.44 38.26 -1.08
C ALA A 11 -14.69 36.92 -1.09
N GLU A 12 -13.40 36.95 -1.38
CA GLU A 12 -12.51 35.78 -1.22
C GLU A 12 -11.94 35.77 0.20
N ASN A 13 -11.94 34.59 0.85
CA ASN A 13 -11.45 34.38 2.23
C ASN A 13 -11.97 35.41 3.26
N PRO A 14 -13.28 35.66 3.37
CA PRO A 14 -13.81 36.57 4.36
C PRO A 14 -13.54 36.04 5.78
N ASP A 15 -13.14 36.92 6.70
CA ASP A 15 -12.98 36.57 8.11
C ASP A 15 -14.32 36.10 8.69
N SER A 16 -14.41 34.80 8.96
CA SER A 16 -15.59 34.17 9.55
C SER A 16 -15.14 33.29 10.72
N PRO A 17 -15.32 33.75 11.97
CA PRO A 17 -14.95 32.97 13.15
C PRO A 17 -15.64 31.60 13.21
N ALA A 18 -16.87 31.49 12.69
CA ALA A 18 -17.59 30.22 12.63
C ALA A 18 -16.95 29.23 11.64
N LEU A 19 -16.52 29.71 10.45
CA LEU A 19 -15.81 28.87 9.48
C LEU A 19 -14.38 28.55 9.93
N GLN A 20 -13.72 29.48 10.64
CA GLN A 20 -12.41 29.25 11.22
C GLN A 20 -12.46 28.16 12.31
N ALA A 21 -13.46 28.19 13.18
CA ALA A 21 -13.64 27.16 14.20
C ALA A 21 -13.95 25.78 13.59
N GLU A 22 -14.81 25.72 12.56
CA GLU A 22 -15.06 24.47 11.83
C GLU A 22 -13.81 24.01 11.07
N LEU A 23 -13.03 24.92 10.50
CA LEU A 23 -11.76 24.60 9.85
C LEU A 23 -10.73 24.05 10.84
N GLU A 24 -10.57 24.66 12.02
CA GLU A 24 -9.70 24.15 13.08
C GLU A 24 -10.11 22.76 13.55
N HIS A 25 -11.42 22.53 13.70
CA HIS A 25 -11.95 21.21 14.03
C HIS A 25 -11.65 20.20 12.92
N TYR A 26 -11.93 20.56 11.67
CA TYR A 26 -11.68 19.72 10.50
C TYR A 26 -10.19 19.41 10.30
N LEU A 27 -9.29 20.36 10.58
CA LEU A 27 -7.85 20.20 10.45
C LEU A 27 -7.21 19.39 11.59
N THR A 28 -7.93 19.11 12.68
CA THR A 28 -7.40 18.30 13.78
C THR A 28 -7.04 16.90 13.27
N PRO A 29 -5.77 16.45 13.30
CA PRO A 29 -5.40 15.14 12.79
C PRO A 29 -6.12 14.01 13.53
N VAL A 30 -6.66 13.04 12.80
CA VAL A 30 -7.18 11.81 13.40
C VAL A 30 -6.05 10.78 13.35
N VAL A 31 -5.66 10.27 14.52
CA VAL A 31 -4.53 9.35 14.67
C VAL A 31 -5.02 8.03 15.25
N LEU A 32 -4.61 6.94 14.63
CA LEU A 32 -4.82 5.58 15.07
C LEU A 32 -3.48 4.99 15.52
N ASN A 33 -3.37 4.62 16.78
CA ASN A 33 -2.16 4.01 17.33
C ASN A 33 -2.39 2.51 17.54
N GLU A 34 -1.60 1.69 16.86
CA GLU A 34 -1.66 0.24 16.96
C GLU A 34 -0.45 -0.30 17.73
N PRO A 35 -0.62 -0.74 19.00
CA PRO A 35 0.49 -1.12 19.85
C PRO A 35 1.34 -2.25 19.26
N GLY A 36 2.64 -1.96 19.06
CA GLY A 36 3.60 -2.93 18.54
C GLY A 36 3.67 -3.02 17.02
N ILE A 37 2.84 -2.26 16.29
CA ILE A 37 2.87 -2.19 14.82
C ILE A 37 3.29 -0.79 14.36
N GLY A 38 2.52 0.24 14.73
CA GLY A 38 2.79 1.58 14.25
C GLY A 38 1.71 2.60 14.61
N GLN A 39 1.95 3.83 14.18
CA GLN A 39 1.00 4.93 14.31
C GLN A 39 0.59 5.37 12.91
N PHE A 40 -0.71 5.47 12.68
CA PHE A 40 -1.31 5.84 11.41
C PHE A 40 -2.12 7.13 11.56
N THR A 41 -2.05 8.00 10.56
CA THR A 41 -2.76 9.28 10.54
C THR A 41 -3.75 9.28 9.38
N LEU A 42 -4.97 9.74 9.62
CA LEU A 42 -5.98 9.83 8.58
C LEU A 42 -5.57 10.87 7.54
N ASN A 43 -5.32 10.40 6.33
CA ASN A 43 -5.28 11.20 5.13
C ASN A 43 -6.71 11.39 4.61
N ARG A 44 -7.25 12.59 4.81
CA ARG A 44 -8.64 12.92 4.45
C ARG A 44 -8.85 13.04 2.94
N ASP A 45 -7.78 13.32 2.19
CA ASP A 45 -7.87 13.46 0.73
C ASP A 45 -8.08 12.09 0.06
N PHE A 46 -7.51 11.04 0.64
CA PHE A 46 -7.60 9.66 0.14
C PHE A 46 -8.51 8.75 0.97
N ALA A 47 -9.12 9.27 2.04
CA ALA A 47 -9.92 8.48 2.98
C ALA A 47 -9.19 7.20 3.45
N SER A 48 -7.91 7.35 3.82
CA SER A 48 -7.04 6.25 4.25
C SER A 48 -6.30 6.64 5.52
N PHE A 49 -5.98 5.69 6.39
CA PHE A 49 -4.95 5.89 7.41
C PHE A 49 -3.59 5.49 6.86
N GLU A 50 -2.62 6.39 6.98
CA GLU A 50 -1.27 6.21 6.44
C GLU A 50 -0.25 6.27 7.58
N GLY A 51 0.78 5.43 7.49
CA GLY A 51 1.85 5.39 8.48
C GLY A 51 2.89 4.35 8.12
N HIS A 52 3.81 4.08 9.05
CA HIS A 52 4.89 3.12 8.83
C HIS A 52 4.85 2.04 9.90
N ALA A 53 5.21 0.83 9.52
CA ALA A 53 5.38 -0.29 10.43
C ALA A 53 6.71 -1.00 10.16
N ASP A 54 7.31 -1.56 11.21
CA ASP A 54 8.43 -2.49 11.06
C ASP A 54 7.90 -3.81 10.50
N TRP A 55 8.44 -4.23 9.35
CA TRP A 55 8.17 -5.49 8.70
C TRP A 55 9.48 -6.26 8.55
N LEU A 56 9.76 -7.18 9.48
CA LEU A 56 10.98 -8.00 9.47
C LEU A 56 12.28 -7.17 9.55
N GLY A 57 12.25 -6.03 10.26
CA GLY A 57 13.39 -5.12 10.39
C GLY A 57 13.50 -4.08 9.27
N GLN A 58 12.55 -4.04 8.34
CA GLN A 58 12.42 -3.04 7.29
C GLN A 58 11.26 -2.09 7.61
N GLU A 59 11.40 -0.80 7.28
CA GLU A 59 10.29 0.15 7.43
C GLU A 59 9.41 0.09 6.18
N VAL A 60 8.13 -0.28 6.36
CA VAL A 60 7.15 -0.43 5.27
C VAL A 60 6.04 0.60 5.44
N HIS A 61 5.68 1.27 4.35
CA HIS A 61 4.54 2.18 4.32
C HIS A 61 3.23 1.38 4.35
N ILE A 62 2.31 1.73 5.24
CA ILE A 62 1.03 1.03 5.42
C ILE A 62 -0.10 2.00 5.11
N LEU A 63 -1.02 1.55 4.25
CA LEU A 63 -2.28 2.24 3.98
C LEU A 63 -3.44 1.37 4.45
N LEU A 64 -4.29 1.92 5.30
CA LEU A 64 -5.56 1.30 5.69
C LEU A 64 -6.67 2.09 5.02
N ASP A 65 -7.28 1.51 3.99
CA ASP A 65 -8.42 2.12 3.31
C ASP A 65 -9.61 2.19 4.28
N VAL A 66 -10.14 3.40 4.46
CA VAL A 66 -11.32 3.68 5.27
C VAL A 66 -12.36 4.34 4.42
N ASP A 67 -13.03 3.53 3.59
CA ASP A 67 -14.11 3.97 2.73
C ASP A 67 -15.05 4.94 3.48
N ALA A 68 -15.14 6.16 2.94
CA ALA A 68 -15.67 7.31 3.66
C ALA A 68 -17.16 7.12 3.99
N GLY A 69 -17.45 6.71 5.23
CA GLY A 69 -18.80 6.43 5.72
C GLY A 69 -19.01 5.04 6.32
N HIS A 70 -17.99 4.17 6.29
CA HIS A 70 -18.06 2.81 6.85
C HIS A 70 -17.04 2.60 7.96
N GLU A 71 -17.36 2.95 9.22
CA GLU A 71 -16.48 2.69 10.38
C GLU A 71 -16.07 1.20 10.53
N GLU A 72 -16.83 0.28 9.93
CA GLU A 72 -16.52 -1.15 9.89
C GLU A 72 -15.32 -1.49 9.00
N SER A 73 -15.07 -0.75 7.90
CA SER A 73 -13.96 -1.03 6.97
C SER A 73 -12.61 -0.82 7.65
N ALA A 74 -12.48 0.25 8.44
CA ALA A 74 -11.29 0.58 9.23
C ALA A 74 -10.90 -0.56 10.19
N ASN A 75 -11.90 -1.10 10.89
CA ASN A 75 -11.68 -2.17 11.85
C ASN A 75 -11.26 -3.48 11.17
N GLN A 76 -11.78 -3.76 9.98
CA GLN A 76 -11.42 -4.94 9.19
C GLN A 76 -10.01 -4.83 8.64
N ALA A 77 -9.65 -3.70 8.02
CA ALA A 77 -8.29 -3.44 7.53
C ALA A 77 -7.25 -3.54 8.67
N LEU A 78 -7.57 -2.98 9.85
CA LEU A 78 -6.70 -3.09 11.02
C LEU A 78 -6.61 -4.52 11.57
N ALA A 79 -7.70 -5.29 11.56
CA ALA A 79 -7.68 -6.69 11.96
C ALA A 79 -6.82 -7.53 11.01
N LEU A 80 -6.89 -7.26 9.70
CA LEU A 80 -6.03 -7.88 8.71
C LEU A 80 -4.56 -7.50 8.94
N LEU A 81 -4.26 -6.21 9.15
CA LEU A 81 -2.90 -5.75 9.48
C LEU A 81 -2.32 -6.53 10.66
N ARG A 82 -3.07 -6.61 11.78
CA ARG A 82 -2.63 -7.32 12.99
C ARG A 82 -2.30 -8.78 12.70
N ARG A 83 -3.15 -9.46 11.92
CA ARG A 83 -2.94 -10.85 11.55
C ARG A 83 -1.68 -11.01 10.70
N LEU A 84 -1.59 -10.23 9.63
CA LEU A 84 -0.47 -10.28 8.70
C LEU A 84 0.85 -9.98 9.42
N HIS A 85 0.88 -8.94 10.26
CA HIS A 85 2.04 -8.55 11.05
C HIS A 85 2.46 -9.64 12.05
N SER A 86 1.51 -10.29 12.73
CA SER A 86 1.80 -11.38 13.68
C SER A 86 2.49 -12.60 13.05
N GLN A 87 2.34 -12.78 11.74
CA GLN A 87 2.93 -13.85 10.95
C GLN A 87 3.75 -13.30 9.77
N ALA A 88 4.32 -12.10 9.91
CA ALA A 88 4.95 -11.36 8.80
C ALA A 88 5.95 -12.21 8.01
N ALA A 89 6.80 -12.98 8.69
CA ALA A 89 7.81 -13.83 8.05
C ALA A 89 7.21 -14.97 7.20
N GLU A 90 6.04 -15.48 7.59
CA GLU A 90 5.36 -16.53 6.86
C GLU A 90 4.69 -15.98 5.60
N PHE A 91 3.98 -14.85 5.75
CA PHE A 91 3.28 -14.19 4.66
C PHE A 91 4.26 -13.59 3.64
N ASP A 92 5.29 -12.87 4.09
CA ASP A 92 6.33 -12.31 3.22
C ASP A 92 6.97 -13.40 2.34
N ARG A 93 7.42 -14.51 2.94
CA ARG A 93 7.96 -15.65 2.18
C ARG A 93 6.96 -16.21 1.18
N ARG A 94 5.68 -16.26 1.55
CA ARG A 94 4.62 -16.80 0.71
C ARG A 94 4.34 -15.88 -0.49
N TRP A 95 4.22 -14.58 -0.26
CA TRP A 95 3.99 -13.56 -1.28
C TRP A 95 5.16 -13.48 -2.26
N ARG A 96 6.40 -13.45 -1.76
CA ARG A 96 7.61 -13.46 -2.61
C ARG A 96 7.71 -14.71 -3.48
N ARG A 97 7.39 -15.88 -2.92
CA ARG A 97 7.34 -17.13 -3.69
C ARG A 97 6.27 -17.07 -4.76
N PHE A 98 5.07 -16.58 -4.43
CA PHE A 98 3.97 -16.48 -5.38
C PHE A 98 4.31 -15.51 -6.53
N ALA A 99 4.88 -14.35 -6.21
CA ALA A 99 5.37 -13.41 -7.22
C ALA A 99 6.42 -14.04 -8.14
N ALA A 100 7.37 -14.80 -7.58
CA ALA A 100 8.35 -15.53 -8.36
C ALA A 100 7.69 -16.59 -9.27
N GLU A 101 6.71 -17.35 -8.76
CA GLU A 101 5.98 -18.35 -9.57
C GLU A 101 5.26 -17.71 -10.76
N GLN A 102 4.76 -16.47 -10.62
CA GLN A 102 4.01 -15.75 -11.65
C GLN A 102 4.91 -15.00 -12.63
N LEU A 103 6.00 -14.38 -12.16
CA LEU A 103 6.75 -13.36 -12.90
C LEU A 103 8.20 -13.76 -13.24
N LEU A 104 8.66 -14.95 -12.86
CA LEU A 104 10.04 -15.37 -13.11
C LEU A 104 10.39 -15.42 -14.59
N GLU A 105 9.48 -15.92 -15.44
CA GLU A 105 9.74 -15.97 -16.89
C GLU A 105 9.91 -14.57 -17.48
N ASP A 106 9.04 -13.63 -17.07
CA ASP A 106 9.16 -12.24 -17.48
C ASP A 106 10.46 -11.62 -16.97
N ALA A 107 10.85 -11.87 -15.72
CA ALA A 107 12.10 -11.35 -15.16
C ALA A 107 13.31 -11.88 -15.94
N VAL A 108 13.34 -13.16 -16.29
CA VAL A 108 14.41 -13.74 -17.12
C VAL A 108 14.47 -13.04 -18.47
N ASN A 109 13.32 -12.88 -19.15
CA ASN A 109 13.26 -12.22 -20.46
C ASN A 109 13.80 -10.79 -20.40
N TRP A 110 13.42 -10.01 -19.38
CA TRP A 110 13.89 -8.63 -19.22
C TRP A 110 15.39 -8.59 -18.92
N GLN A 111 15.89 -9.47 -18.05
CA GLN A 111 17.30 -9.52 -17.71
C GLN A 111 18.17 -10.02 -18.89
N GLU A 112 17.63 -10.75 -19.85
CA GLU A 112 18.32 -11.09 -21.11
C GLU A 112 18.46 -9.90 -22.07
N GLU A 113 17.58 -8.90 -21.99
CA GLU A 113 17.59 -7.73 -22.89
C GLU A 113 18.60 -6.65 -22.46
N THR A 114 19.09 -6.70 -21.23
CA THR A 114 20.08 -5.74 -20.69
C THR A 114 21.52 -6.27 -20.78
N ASP A 115 22.46 -5.37 -21.03
CA ASP A 115 23.90 -5.66 -20.95
C ASP A 115 24.41 -5.74 -19.49
N GLU A 116 23.62 -5.24 -18.53
CA GLU A 116 23.95 -5.16 -17.10
C GLU A 116 22.85 -5.81 -16.23
N PRO A 117 22.68 -7.15 -16.28
CA PRO A 117 21.67 -7.82 -15.48
C PRO A 117 22.06 -7.83 -13.99
N VAL A 118 21.05 -7.67 -13.13
CA VAL A 118 21.21 -7.72 -11.66
C VAL A 118 21.60 -9.13 -11.22
N VAL A 119 20.99 -10.12 -11.86
CA VAL A 119 21.28 -11.55 -11.71
C VAL A 119 21.43 -12.13 -13.11
N PRO A 120 22.49 -12.92 -13.40
CA PRO A 120 22.62 -13.57 -14.70
C PRO A 120 21.36 -14.39 -15.03
N PRO A 121 20.73 -14.21 -16.20
CA PRO A 121 19.46 -14.85 -16.54
C PRO A 121 19.45 -16.37 -16.38
N GLU A 122 20.57 -17.04 -16.68
CA GLU A 122 20.74 -18.49 -16.51
C GLU A 122 20.73 -18.96 -15.05
N SER A 123 20.91 -18.04 -14.10
CA SER A 123 20.95 -18.28 -12.66
C SER A 123 19.78 -17.62 -11.91
N LEU A 124 18.91 -16.91 -12.61
CA LEU A 124 17.71 -16.30 -12.06
C LEU A 124 16.65 -17.40 -11.89
N ASP A 125 16.60 -17.97 -10.70
CA ASP A 125 15.55 -18.89 -10.25
C ASP A 125 14.58 -18.20 -9.28
N ALA A 126 13.54 -18.92 -8.86
CA ALA A 126 12.53 -18.37 -7.96
C ALA A 126 13.11 -17.91 -6.61
N GLU A 127 14.20 -18.52 -6.14
CA GLU A 127 14.85 -18.12 -4.89
C GLU A 127 15.67 -16.83 -5.08
N ALA A 128 16.36 -16.70 -6.22
CA ALA A 128 17.05 -15.47 -6.61
C ALA A 128 16.06 -14.31 -6.77
N PHE A 129 14.96 -14.52 -7.50
CA PHE A 129 13.88 -13.54 -7.65
C PHE A 129 13.36 -13.08 -6.28
N ALA A 130 12.99 -14.03 -5.42
CA ALA A 130 12.44 -13.73 -4.11
C ALA A 130 13.40 -12.96 -3.19
N ARG A 131 14.71 -13.04 -3.41
CA ARG A 131 15.74 -12.28 -2.67
C ARG A 131 15.97 -10.88 -3.23
N CYS A 132 15.68 -10.63 -4.49
CA CYS A 132 15.88 -9.34 -5.14
C CYS A 132 14.81 -8.32 -4.75
N ILE A 133 13.55 -8.75 -4.70
CA ILE A 133 12.43 -7.84 -4.48
C ILE A 133 12.37 -7.38 -3.02
N GLU A 134 11.77 -6.23 -2.71
CA GLU A 134 11.66 -5.75 -1.33
C GLU A 134 10.31 -5.08 -1.07
N LEU A 135 9.62 -5.50 0.00
CA LEU A 135 8.31 -4.93 0.34
C LEU A 135 8.50 -3.47 0.73
N SER A 136 7.88 -2.55 0.00
CA SER A 136 7.98 -1.11 0.23
C SER A 136 6.69 -0.53 0.79
N GLU A 137 5.55 -1.08 0.35
CA GLU A 137 4.23 -0.63 0.77
C GLU A 137 3.23 -1.79 0.92
N LEU A 138 2.32 -1.68 1.88
CA LEU A 138 1.21 -2.60 2.08
C LEU A 138 -0.09 -1.82 2.22
N ALA A 139 -0.95 -1.90 1.21
CA ALA A 139 -2.30 -1.37 1.25
C ALA A 139 -3.28 -2.46 1.70
N LEU A 140 -4.18 -2.11 2.61
CA LEU A 140 -5.17 -3.00 3.18
C LEU A 140 -6.55 -2.39 2.97
N GLN A 141 -7.42 -3.15 2.30
CA GLN A 141 -8.79 -2.75 2.02
C GLN A 141 -9.76 -3.73 2.66
N GLU A 142 -11.06 -3.45 2.56
CA GLU A 142 -12.09 -4.30 3.16
C GLU A 142 -11.94 -5.77 2.71
N ASN A 143 -11.66 -6.02 1.43
CA ASN A 143 -11.69 -7.37 0.87
C ASN A 143 -10.32 -8.08 0.81
N GLY A 144 -9.24 -7.43 1.24
CA GLY A 144 -7.91 -8.01 1.05
C GLY A 144 -6.76 -7.03 1.22
N PHE A 145 -5.67 -7.32 0.52
CA PHE A 145 -4.45 -6.55 0.55
C PHE A 145 -3.84 -6.41 -0.84
N THR A 146 -3.02 -5.37 -0.98
CA THR A 146 -2.08 -5.18 -2.08
C THR A 146 -0.70 -4.91 -1.47
N ALA A 147 0.24 -5.81 -1.72
CA ALA A 147 1.63 -5.68 -1.31
C ALA A 147 2.45 -5.18 -2.50
N TYR A 148 3.14 -4.06 -2.33
CA TYR A 148 3.96 -3.42 -3.33
C TYR A 148 5.43 -3.71 -3.04
N TYR A 149 6.11 -4.28 -4.01
CA TYR A 149 7.52 -4.59 -3.93
C TYR A 149 8.31 -3.72 -4.89
N ASP A 150 9.40 -3.15 -4.37
CA ASP A 150 10.53 -2.76 -5.20
C ASP A 150 11.04 -4.00 -5.93
N ASP A 151 11.29 -3.88 -7.23
CA ASP A 151 11.69 -5.00 -8.08
C ASP A 151 13.17 -5.39 -7.92
N GLY A 152 13.96 -4.58 -7.21
CA GLY A 152 15.41 -4.77 -7.12
C GLY A 152 16.07 -4.74 -8.50
N ASP A 153 15.57 -3.89 -9.42
CA ASP A 153 16.00 -3.75 -10.82
C ASP A 153 15.74 -5.00 -11.71
N LEU A 154 14.95 -5.98 -11.25
CA LEU A 154 14.53 -7.11 -12.10
C LEU A 154 13.69 -6.67 -13.30
N PHE A 155 12.91 -5.61 -13.13
CA PHE A 155 12.05 -4.99 -14.12
C PHE A 155 12.42 -3.51 -14.33
N PHE A 156 13.68 -3.13 -14.14
CA PHE A 156 14.19 -1.77 -14.42
C PHE A 156 13.45 -0.65 -13.64
N GLY A 157 13.13 -0.89 -12.37
CA GLY A 157 12.53 0.09 -11.47
C GLY A 157 11.01 0.17 -11.57
N HIS A 158 10.36 -0.85 -12.13
CA HIS A 158 8.91 -1.00 -12.02
C HIS A 158 8.55 -1.57 -10.65
N VAL A 159 7.27 -1.52 -10.29
CA VAL A 159 6.76 -2.06 -9.03
C VAL A 159 6.10 -3.41 -9.29
N ILE A 160 6.37 -4.37 -8.41
CA ILE A 160 5.67 -5.66 -8.41
C ILE A 160 4.54 -5.58 -7.40
N LEU A 161 3.31 -5.86 -7.84
CA LEU A 161 2.13 -5.91 -6.99
C LEU A 161 1.78 -7.37 -6.73
N VAL A 162 1.51 -7.69 -5.47
CA VAL A 162 0.91 -8.96 -5.05
C VAL A 162 -0.41 -8.64 -4.37
N GLU A 163 -1.51 -9.12 -4.96
CA GLU A 163 -2.85 -8.96 -4.42
C GLU A 163 -3.33 -10.25 -3.77
N GLY A 164 -4.17 -10.13 -2.76
CA GLY A 164 -4.76 -11.29 -2.11
C GLY A 164 -5.90 -10.96 -1.16
N GLY A 165 -6.59 -12.00 -0.70
CA GLY A 165 -7.79 -11.87 0.13
C GLY A 165 -7.53 -11.58 1.61
N GLN A 166 -8.62 -11.45 2.37
CA GLN A 166 -8.60 -11.29 3.84
C GLN A 166 -7.94 -12.47 4.58
N ASP A 167 -7.76 -13.61 3.91
CA ASP A 167 -7.04 -14.74 4.47
C ASP A 167 -5.50 -14.58 4.41
N GLY A 168 -5.01 -13.55 3.73
CA GLY A 168 -3.61 -13.29 3.47
C GLY A 168 -3.01 -14.19 2.39
N GLU A 169 -3.83 -15.01 1.72
CA GLU A 169 -3.41 -15.80 0.57
C GLU A 169 -3.32 -14.90 -0.66
N PRO A 170 -2.23 -14.98 -1.45
CA PRO A 170 -2.11 -14.23 -2.69
C PRO A 170 -2.99 -14.86 -3.79
N ASP A 171 -3.68 -14.01 -4.54
CA ASP A 171 -4.56 -14.36 -5.65
C ASP A 171 -3.95 -14.00 -7.00
N ASP A 172 -3.21 -12.88 -7.09
CA ASP A 172 -2.58 -12.42 -8.32
C ASP A 172 -1.26 -11.66 -8.06
N ALA A 173 -0.38 -11.64 -9.06
CA ALA A 173 0.86 -10.88 -9.02
C ALA A 173 1.23 -10.37 -10.42
N TYR A 174 1.55 -9.08 -10.52
CA TYR A 174 1.81 -8.43 -11.80
C TYR A 174 2.72 -7.20 -11.64
N ILE A 175 3.26 -6.72 -12.77
CA ILE A 175 4.14 -5.55 -12.83
C ILE A 175 3.31 -4.31 -13.14
N ALA A 176 3.58 -3.19 -12.46
CA ALA A 176 3.00 -1.89 -12.76
C ALA A 176 4.06 -0.77 -12.75
N GLY A 177 3.85 0.26 -13.56
CA GLY A 177 4.79 1.38 -13.74
C GLY A 177 4.89 1.80 -15.19
#